data_AF-A0A2K4DRA2-F1
#
_entry.id   AF-A0A2K4DRA2-F1
#
_cell.length_a   1.000
_cell.length_b   1.000
_cell.length_c   1.000
_cell.angle_alpha   90.00
_cell.angle_beta   90.00
_cell.angle_gamma   90.00
#
_symmetry.space_group_name_H-M   'P 1'
#
loop_
_entity.id
_entity.type
_entity.pdbx_description
1 polymer ?
#
loop_
_entity_poly.entity_id
_entity_poly.type
_entity_poly.pdbx_seq_one_letter_code
_entity_poly.pdbx_strand_id
1 'polypeptide(L)'
;MRFILSIFKNIIAVMAIICVVYFALKYAPFLREQEWNPVNHTPNSTQVGAPQNMVNNEQVPTNGKHYVLEENDIFQNIPHSQVKNVFKLLDKNEFMAVSGLGRMGYNDNYIAGQRDDEFIIYKFGSDSMRVYSTEIEMEQDLNALGQSIELKPQGSY
;
A
#
# COMPACT_ATOMS: atom_id res chain seq x y z
N MET A 1 16.82 42.45 -27.93
CA MET A 1 16.95 40.98 -28.19
C MET A 1 17.70 40.22 -27.08
N ARG A 2 18.71 40.77 -26.38
CA ARG A 2 19.42 40.05 -25.29
C ARG A 2 18.56 39.75 -24.05
N PHE A 3 17.66 40.65 -23.65
CA PHE A 3 16.77 40.45 -22.50
C PHE A 3 15.75 39.30 -22.72
N ILE A 4 15.14 39.22 -23.91
CA ILE A 4 14.17 38.18 -24.28
C ILE A 4 14.81 36.79 -24.25
N LEU A 5 16.05 36.66 -24.76
CA LEU A 5 16.80 35.40 -24.73
C LEU A 5 17.16 34.98 -23.29
N SER A 6 17.45 35.93 -22.39
CA SER A 6 17.72 35.62 -20.98
C SER A 6 16.46 35.16 -20.24
N ILE A 7 15.30 35.77 -20.55
CA ILE A 7 13.99 35.35 -20.01
C ILE A 7 13.70 33.92 -20.46
N PHE A 8 13.95 33.60 -21.73
CA PHE A 8 13.66 32.27 -22.28
C PHE A 8 14.52 31.18 -21.61
N LYS A 9 15.79 31.49 -21.33
CA LYS A 9 16.69 30.57 -20.62
C LYS A 9 16.24 30.30 -19.18
N ASN A 10 15.74 31.32 -18.47
CA ASN A 10 15.18 31.15 -17.13
C ASN A 10 13.87 30.35 -17.15
N ILE A 11 12.99 30.58 -18.13
CA ILE A 11 11.75 29.79 -18.30
C ILE A 11 12.07 28.31 -18.53
N ILE A 12 13.04 28.01 -19.40
CA ILE A 12 13.48 26.63 -19.65
C ILE A 12 14.03 25.98 -18.37
N ALA A 13 14.81 26.72 -17.58
CA ALA A 13 15.34 26.21 -16.32
C ALA A 13 14.23 25.87 -15.31
N VAL A 14 13.22 26.74 -15.17
CA VAL A 14 12.06 26.48 -14.31
C VAL A 14 11.27 25.27 -14.79
N MET A 15 11.03 25.16 -16.10
CA MET A 15 10.36 23.99 -16.68
C MET A 15 11.13 22.69 -16.42
N ALA A 16 12.46 22.71 -16.52
CA ALA A 16 13.29 21.55 -16.22
C ALA A 16 13.14 21.10 -14.76
N ILE A 17 13.12 22.04 -13.80
CA ILE A 17 12.91 21.73 -12.38
C ILE A 17 11.52 21.10 -12.17
N ILE A 18 10.47 21.68 -12.76
CA ILE A 18 9.11 21.16 -12.65
C ILE A 18 9.04 19.73 -13.20
N CYS A 19 9.67 19.47 -14.35
CA CYS A 19 9.74 18.12 -14.92
C CYS A 19 10.43 17.14 -13.95
N VAL A 20 11.58 17.49 -13.39
CA VAL A 20 12.29 16.63 -12.43
C VAL A 20 11.42 16.32 -11.21
N VAL A 21 10.75 17.33 -10.65
CA VAL A 21 9.84 17.16 -9.51
C VAL A 21 8.67 16.24 -9.89
N TYR A 22 8.07 16.43 -11.07
CA TYR A 22 7.00 15.57 -11.57
C TYR A 22 7.45 14.11 -11.70
N PHE A 23 8.63 13.85 -12.30
CA PHE A 23 9.18 12.51 -12.43
C PHE A 23 9.48 11.89 -11.05
N ALA A 24 10.02 12.66 -10.10
CA ALA A 24 10.26 12.19 -8.74
C ALA A 24 8.94 11.81 -8.04
N LEU A 25 7.92 12.66 -8.09
CA LEU A 25 6.59 12.37 -7.53
C LEU A 25 5.94 11.16 -8.20
N LYS A 26 6.17 10.93 -9.49
CA LYS A 26 5.54 9.83 -10.24
C LYS A 26 6.23 8.48 -10.09
N TYR A 27 7.56 8.45 -10.05
CA TYR A 27 8.33 7.20 -10.16
C TYR A 27 9.19 6.87 -8.94
N ALA A 28 9.50 7.83 -8.07
CA ALA A 28 10.25 7.53 -6.87
C ALA A 28 9.33 6.80 -5.87
N PRO A 29 9.66 5.57 -5.45
CA PRO A 29 8.76 4.74 -4.63
C PRO A 29 8.34 5.42 -3.33
N PHE A 30 9.31 6.04 -2.63
CA PHE A 30 9.07 6.74 -1.37
C PHE A 30 8.17 7.98 -1.47
N LEU A 31 8.05 8.62 -2.65
CA LEU A 31 7.17 9.78 -2.89
C LEU A 31 5.85 9.38 -3.52
N ARG A 32 5.87 8.39 -4.42
CA ARG A 32 4.69 7.92 -5.15
C ARG A 32 3.63 7.39 -4.21
N GLU A 33 4.03 6.72 -3.13
CA GLU A 33 3.13 6.09 -2.17
C GLU A 33 2.63 7.05 -1.07
N GLN A 34 3.12 8.29 -1.07
CA GLN A 34 2.66 9.32 -0.14
C GLN A 34 1.29 9.84 -0.55
N GLU A 35 0.38 9.98 0.42
CA GLU A 35 -0.98 10.46 0.16
C GLU A 35 -1.09 11.96 -0.12
N TRP A 36 -0.11 12.77 0.31
CA TRP A 36 -0.05 14.20 -0.07
C TRP A 36 0.35 14.40 -1.52
N ASN A 37 0.89 13.36 -2.17
CA ASN A 37 1.42 13.48 -3.52
C ASN A 37 0.28 13.79 -4.51
N PRO A 38 0.25 14.99 -5.10
CA PRO A 38 -0.86 15.41 -5.96
C PRO A 38 -0.94 14.62 -7.28
N VAL A 39 0.10 13.86 -7.62
CA VAL A 39 0.13 12.97 -8.77
C VAL A 39 -0.46 11.59 -8.43
N ASN A 40 -0.55 11.25 -7.14
CA ASN A 40 -1.13 10.01 -6.65
C ASN A 40 -2.65 10.13 -6.55
N HIS A 41 -3.37 9.65 -7.56
CA HIS A 41 -4.84 9.60 -7.54
C HIS A 41 -5.29 8.30 -6.87
N THR A 42 -5.36 8.28 -5.54
CA THR A 42 -6.21 7.33 -4.82
C THR A 42 -7.58 7.98 -4.63
N PRO A 43 -8.69 7.37 -5.11
CA PRO A 43 -10.01 7.96 -5.00
C PRO A 43 -10.39 8.15 -3.51
N ASN A 44 -10.81 9.38 -3.19
CA ASN A 44 -11.26 9.92 -1.91
C ASN A 44 -11.80 8.91 -0.88
N SER A 45 -11.15 8.83 0.28
CA SER A 45 -11.75 8.32 1.52
C SER A 45 -12.26 9.50 2.35
N THR A 46 -13.53 9.87 2.16
CA THR A 46 -14.22 10.77 3.09
C THR A 46 -14.50 9.99 4.38
N GLN A 47 -13.83 10.38 5.47
CA GLN A 47 -13.89 9.77 6.80
C GLN A 47 -15.31 9.87 7.39
N VAL A 48 -15.82 8.77 7.94
CA VAL A 48 -16.96 8.74 8.87
C VAL A 48 -16.43 8.17 10.19
N GLY A 49 -16.63 8.91 11.28
CA GLY A 49 -15.92 8.73 12.55
C GLY A 49 -16.20 7.41 13.28
N ALA A 50 -15.15 6.90 13.95
CA ALA A 50 -15.17 5.71 14.79
C ALA A 50 -15.52 6.02 16.26
N PRO A 51 -16.22 5.12 16.99
CA PRO A 51 -16.24 5.11 18.45
C PRO A 51 -14.98 4.44 19.03
N GLN A 52 -14.39 5.08 20.03
CA GLN A 52 -13.24 4.60 20.81
C GLN A 52 -13.60 3.36 21.64
N ASN A 53 -12.80 2.30 21.55
CA ASN A 53 -12.51 1.41 22.67
C ASN A 53 -11.12 0.79 22.48
N MET A 54 -10.24 1.06 23.45
CA MET A 54 -8.82 0.70 23.48
C MET A 54 -8.61 -0.66 24.17
N VAL A 55 -7.76 -1.52 23.58
CA VAL A 55 -6.86 -2.41 24.31
C VAL A 55 -5.49 -2.41 23.62
N ASN A 56 -4.52 -1.85 24.33
CA ASN A 56 -3.06 -1.93 24.23
C ASN A 56 -2.40 -2.72 23.08
N ASN A 57 -1.88 -2.00 22.08
CA ASN A 57 -0.48 -2.13 21.65
C ASN A 57 -0.02 -0.83 20.97
N GLU A 58 1.23 -0.43 21.19
CA GLU A 58 1.79 0.88 20.82
C GLU A 58 2.10 1.03 19.31
N GLN A 59 1.08 1.07 18.46
CA GLN A 59 1.21 1.65 17.13
C GLN A 59 0.11 2.68 16.92
N VAL A 60 0.42 3.93 17.27
CA VAL A 60 -0.53 5.04 17.19
C VAL A 60 -0.93 5.25 15.73
N PRO A 61 -2.22 5.15 15.39
CA PRO A 61 -2.68 5.45 14.05
C PRO A 61 -2.45 6.93 13.72
N THR A 62 -1.43 7.23 12.93
CA THR A 62 -1.16 8.59 12.47
C THR A 62 -2.27 9.07 11.53
N ASN A 63 -2.80 10.28 11.77
CA ASN A 63 -3.82 10.97 10.96
C ASN A 63 -5.25 10.36 10.95
N GLY A 64 -5.73 9.80 12.07
CA GLY A 64 -7.11 9.31 12.17
C GLY A 64 -7.41 8.14 11.23
N LYS A 65 -6.36 7.36 10.93
CA LYS A 65 -6.44 6.11 10.18
C LYS A 65 -6.60 4.95 11.15
N HIS A 66 -6.91 3.78 10.62
CA HIS A 66 -7.08 2.55 11.38
C HIS A 66 -6.01 1.50 11.02
N TYR A 67 -4.92 1.93 10.38
CA TYR A 67 -3.84 1.06 9.91
C TYR A 67 -2.46 1.72 10.00
N VAL A 68 -1.45 0.88 10.05
CA VAL A 68 -0.03 1.22 10.06
C VAL A 68 0.59 0.73 8.74
N LEU A 69 1.52 1.51 8.18
CA LEU A 69 2.30 1.06 7.03
C LEU A 69 3.56 0.38 7.51
N GLU A 70 3.73 -0.88 7.14
CA GLU A 70 4.93 -1.66 7.41
C GLU A 70 5.63 -2.03 6.09
N GLU A 71 6.93 -2.29 6.17
CA GLU A 71 7.69 -2.79 5.02
C GLU A 71 7.18 -4.18 4.62
N ASN A 72 7.16 -4.46 3.31
CA ASN A 72 6.76 -5.78 2.82
C ASN A 72 7.85 -6.83 3.13
N ASP A 73 7.61 -7.60 4.19
CA ASP A 73 8.45 -8.73 4.59
C ASP A 73 8.00 -10.08 3.99
N ILE A 74 6.86 -10.13 3.29
CA ILE A 74 6.24 -11.36 2.76
C ILE A 74 6.89 -11.80 1.45
N PHE A 75 7.25 -10.85 0.59
CA PHE A 75 7.88 -11.12 -0.71
C PHE A 75 9.29 -10.51 -0.78
N GLN A 76 10.15 -10.91 0.15
CA GLN A 76 11.54 -10.48 0.16
C GLN A 76 12.29 -11.01 -1.07
N ASN A 77 13.15 -10.16 -1.65
CA ASN A 77 14.02 -10.50 -2.78
C ASN A 77 13.31 -10.88 -4.10
N ILE A 78 12.00 -10.65 -4.20
CA ILE A 78 11.26 -10.83 -5.45
C ILE A 78 11.07 -9.47 -6.11
N PRO A 79 11.43 -9.29 -7.40
CA PRO A 79 11.16 -8.05 -8.11
C PRO A 79 9.66 -7.71 -8.06
N HIS A 80 9.31 -6.49 -7.66
CA HIS A 80 7.92 -6.03 -7.48
C HIS A 80 7.01 -6.33 -8.68
N SER A 81 7.53 -6.22 -9.91
CA SER A 81 6.81 -6.52 -11.14
C SER A 81 6.46 -8.00 -11.34
N GLN A 82 7.15 -8.90 -10.63
CA GLN A 82 7.00 -10.34 -10.74
C GLN A 82 6.22 -10.96 -9.58
N VAL A 83 6.03 -10.24 -8.46
CA VAL A 83 5.40 -10.76 -7.24
C VAL A 83 4.07 -11.45 -7.54
N LYS A 84 3.19 -10.83 -8.34
CA LYS A 84 1.90 -11.42 -8.72
C LYS A 84 2.05 -12.78 -9.42
N ASN A 85 3.01 -12.89 -10.33
CA ASN A 85 3.22 -14.13 -11.10
C ASN A 85 3.85 -15.21 -10.23
N VAL A 86 4.83 -14.84 -9.40
CA VAL A 86 5.45 -15.76 -8.44
C VAL A 86 4.39 -16.28 -7.47
N PHE A 87 3.61 -15.38 -6.85
CA PHE A 87 2.55 -15.77 -5.93
C PHE A 87 1.53 -16.73 -6.56
N LYS A 88 1.17 -16.56 -7.84
CA LYS A 88 0.28 -17.49 -8.55
C LYS A 88 0.86 -18.91 -8.63
N LEU A 89 2.18 -19.03 -8.79
CA LEU A 89 2.88 -20.31 -8.91
C LEU A 89 3.17 -20.98 -7.56
N LEU A 90 3.25 -20.21 -6.47
CA LEU A 90 3.49 -20.75 -5.14
C LEU A 90 2.34 -21.62 -4.65
N ASP A 91 2.68 -22.69 -3.94
CA ASP A 91 1.71 -23.41 -3.12
C ASP A 91 1.21 -22.48 -2.00
N LYS A 92 -0.11 -22.34 -1.89
CA LYS A 92 -0.72 -21.38 -0.96
C LYS A 92 -0.58 -21.85 0.49
N ASN A 93 -0.56 -23.16 0.72
CA ASN A 93 -0.39 -23.72 2.06
C ASN A 93 1.03 -23.51 2.54
N GLU A 94 2.03 -23.77 1.68
CA GLU A 94 3.43 -23.50 1.99
C GLU A 94 3.68 -22.01 2.18
N PHE A 95 3.13 -21.17 1.30
CA PHE A 95 3.23 -19.72 1.42
C PHE A 95 2.68 -19.20 2.75
N MET A 96 1.48 -19.66 3.16
CA MET A 96 0.88 -19.27 4.44
C MET A 96 1.74 -19.70 5.62
N ALA A 97 2.32 -20.90 5.58
CA ALA A 97 3.21 -21.40 6.63
C ALA A 97 4.49 -20.56 6.77
N VAL A 98 5.10 -20.16 5.64
CA VAL A 98 6.34 -19.38 5.63
C VAL A 98 6.12 -17.91 5.98
N SER A 99 4.99 -17.33 5.55
CA SER A 99 4.64 -15.94 5.82
C SER A 99 4.03 -15.70 7.21
N GLY A 100 3.70 -16.78 7.94
CA GLY A 100 3.03 -16.68 9.24
C GLY A 100 1.55 -16.32 9.15
N LEU A 101 0.94 -16.46 7.97
CA LEU A 101 -0.48 -16.19 7.77
C LEU A 101 -1.34 -17.37 8.22
N GLY A 102 -2.09 -17.20 9.31
CA GLY A 102 -3.03 -18.21 9.79
C GLY A 102 -4.29 -18.31 8.93
N ARG A 103 -4.77 -17.16 8.45
CA ARG A 103 -5.84 -17.04 7.45
C ARG A 103 -5.38 -16.14 6.32
N MET A 104 -5.75 -16.46 5.10
CA MET A 104 -5.40 -15.68 3.92
C MET A 104 -6.59 -15.64 2.98
N GLY A 105 -6.74 -14.53 2.29
CA GLY A 105 -7.55 -14.38 1.10
C GLY A 105 -6.76 -13.61 0.05
N TYR A 106 -7.03 -13.83 -1.22
CA TYR A 106 -6.36 -13.07 -2.27
C TYR A 106 -7.26 -12.90 -3.48
N ASN A 107 -6.96 -11.88 -4.26
CA ASN A 107 -7.56 -11.66 -5.57
C ASN A 107 -6.47 -11.35 -6.60
N ASP A 108 -6.83 -10.70 -7.71
CA ASP A 108 -5.86 -10.35 -8.74
C ASP A 108 -4.84 -9.28 -8.34
N ASN A 109 -5.14 -8.45 -7.35
CA ASN A 109 -4.40 -7.24 -7.03
C ASN A 109 -3.87 -7.22 -5.59
N TYR A 110 -4.51 -7.93 -4.68
CA TYR A 110 -4.23 -7.88 -3.25
C TYR A 110 -4.20 -9.27 -2.61
N ILE A 111 -3.44 -9.36 -1.54
CA ILE A 111 -3.52 -10.40 -0.52
C ILE A 111 -4.02 -9.73 0.75
N ALA A 112 -5.03 -10.32 1.37
CA ALA A 112 -5.42 -10.02 2.73
C ALA A 112 -5.08 -11.21 3.61
N GLY A 113 -4.70 -10.99 4.85
CA GLY A 113 -4.32 -12.08 5.74
C GLY A 113 -4.44 -11.72 7.20
N GLN A 114 -4.47 -12.75 8.04
CA GLN A 114 -4.32 -12.65 9.48
C GLN A 114 -2.96 -13.21 9.86
N ARG A 115 -2.14 -12.39 10.53
CA ARG A 115 -0.83 -12.74 11.07
C ARG A 115 -0.87 -12.51 12.57
N ASP A 116 -0.81 -13.60 13.34
CA ASP A 116 -1.02 -13.56 14.79
C ASP A 116 -2.35 -12.85 15.17
N ASP A 117 -2.26 -11.76 15.94
CA ASP A 117 -3.40 -10.93 16.37
C ASP A 117 -3.67 -9.74 15.44
N GLU A 118 -2.91 -9.62 14.34
CA GLU A 118 -2.99 -8.52 13.39
C GLU A 118 -3.56 -8.97 12.05
N PHE A 119 -4.07 -8.01 11.30
CA PHE A 119 -4.59 -8.21 9.95
C PHE A 119 -3.77 -7.38 8.98
N ILE A 120 -3.62 -7.89 7.75
CA ILE A 120 -2.80 -7.23 6.75
C ILE A 120 -3.52 -7.12 5.42
N ILE A 121 -3.20 -6.06 4.67
CA ILE A 121 -3.48 -5.95 3.25
C ILE A 121 -2.18 -5.61 2.53
N TYR A 122 -1.82 -6.47 1.60
CA TYR A 122 -0.69 -6.27 0.71
C TYR A 122 -1.16 -6.16 -0.74
N LYS A 123 -0.74 -5.11 -1.43
CA LYS A 123 -0.95 -4.93 -2.87
C LYS A 123 0.24 -5.52 -3.63
N PHE A 124 -0.01 -6.37 -4.63
CA PHE A 124 1.07 -6.98 -5.39
C PHE A 124 2.01 -5.94 -6.01
N GLY A 125 3.29 -6.04 -5.68
CA GLY A 125 4.34 -5.15 -6.17
C GLY A 125 4.45 -3.83 -5.42
N SER A 126 3.78 -3.69 -4.27
CA SER A 126 4.00 -2.60 -3.33
C SER A 126 5.28 -2.82 -2.52
N ASP A 127 5.91 -1.73 -2.08
CA ASP A 127 7.07 -1.80 -1.17
C ASP A 127 6.61 -1.93 0.29
N SER A 128 5.36 -1.56 0.55
CA SER A 128 4.73 -1.54 1.86
C SER A 128 3.46 -2.41 1.91
N MET A 129 3.09 -2.81 3.11
CA MET A 129 1.80 -3.41 3.45
C MET A 129 1.07 -2.56 4.48
N ARG A 130 -0.25 -2.70 4.53
CA ARG A 130 -1.09 -2.08 5.56
C ARG A 130 -1.35 -3.12 6.64
N VAL A 131 -1.14 -2.75 7.90
CA VAL A 131 -1.36 -3.59 9.08
C VAL A 131 -2.45 -2.96 9.94
N TYR A 132 -3.40 -3.77 10.38
CA TYR A 132 -4.60 -3.37 11.11
C TYR A 132 -4.67 -4.16 12.41
N SER A 133 -5.19 -3.52 13.45
CA SER A 133 -5.38 -4.18 14.74
C SER A 133 -6.63 -5.06 14.76
N THR A 134 -7.61 -4.83 13.86
CA THR A 134 -8.86 -5.59 13.84
C THR A 134 -9.29 -6.00 12.42
N GLU A 135 -9.99 -7.14 12.32
CA GLU A 135 -10.54 -7.65 11.05
C GLU A 135 -11.52 -6.65 10.44
N ILE A 136 -12.32 -5.99 11.28
CA ILE A 136 -13.34 -5.02 10.87
C ILE A 136 -12.72 -3.82 10.14
N GLU A 137 -11.62 -3.27 10.66
CA GLU A 137 -10.94 -2.12 10.03
C GLU A 137 -10.34 -2.51 8.68
N MET A 138 -9.77 -3.71 8.60
CA MET A 138 -9.21 -4.27 7.38
C MET A 138 -10.32 -4.53 6.33
N GLU A 139 -11.46 -5.10 6.73
CA GLU A 139 -12.62 -5.29 5.85
C GLU A 139 -13.22 -3.98 5.37
N GLN A 140 -13.31 -2.96 6.23
CA GLN A 140 -13.77 -1.63 5.85
C GLN A 140 -12.87 -1.00 4.79
N ASP A 141 -11.55 -1.13 4.93
CA ASP A 141 -10.60 -0.63 3.94
C ASP A 141 -10.65 -1.45 2.64
N LEU A 142 -10.77 -2.78 2.70
CA LEU A 142 -11.01 -3.62 1.52
C LEU A 142 -12.25 -3.15 0.76
N ASN A 143 -13.36 -2.92 1.46
CA ASN A 143 -14.60 -2.42 0.87
C ASN A 143 -14.42 -1.01 0.27
N ALA A 144 -13.69 -0.12 0.94
CA ALA A 144 -13.35 1.22 0.41
C ALA A 144 -12.48 1.15 -0.85
N LEU A 145 -11.60 0.14 -0.94
CA LEU A 145 -10.80 -0.19 -2.13
C LEU A 145 -11.63 -0.90 -3.22
N GLY A 146 -12.92 -1.17 -2.99
CA GLY A 146 -13.80 -1.91 -3.90
C GLY A 146 -13.38 -3.36 -4.07
N GLN A 147 -12.72 -3.94 -3.06
CA GLN A 147 -12.27 -5.32 -3.05
C GLN A 147 -13.08 -6.11 -2.04
N SER A 148 -13.48 -7.32 -2.42
CA SER A 148 -14.05 -8.30 -1.50
C SER A 148 -13.12 -9.50 -1.47
N ILE A 149 -12.50 -9.76 -0.31
CA ILE A 149 -11.54 -10.83 -0.11
C ILE A 149 -11.90 -11.54 1.18
N GLU A 150 -12.33 -12.78 1.07
CA GLU A 150 -12.67 -13.63 2.21
C GLU A 150 -11.41 -14.33 2.74
N LEU A 151 -11.16 -14.21 4.04
CA LEU A 151 -10.02 -14.84 4.70
C LEU A 151 -10.32 -16.31 5.04
N LYS A 152 -9.63 -17.23 4.36
CA LYS A 152 -9.74 -18.68 4.55
C LYS A 152 -8.56 -19.24 5.32
N PRO A 153 -8.78 -20.28 6.15
CA PRO A 153 -7.68 -20.94 6.85
C PRO A 153 -6.82 -21.73 5.87
N GLN A 154 -5.59 -22.04 6.29
CA GLN A 154 -4.60 -22.76 5.47
C GLN A 154 -5.20 -24.00 4.78
N GLY A 155 -5.90 -24.88 5.49
CA GLY A 155 -6.47 -26.11 4.91
C GLY A 155 -7.57 -25.94 3.85
N SER A 156 -7.87 -24.72 3.41
CA SER A 156 -8.86 -24.42 2.36
C SER A 156 -8.25 -24.16 0.97
N TYR A 157 -6.92 -24.23 0.84
CA TYR A 157 -6.18 -24.04 -0.41
C TYR A 157 -5.45 -25.31 -0.83
#